data_AF-A0A1R0GXF3-F1
#
_entry.id   AF-A0A1R0GXF3-F1
#
_cell.length_a   1.000
_cell.length_b   1.000
_cell.length_c   1.000
_cell.angle_alpha   90.00
_cell.angle_beta   90.00
_cell.angle_gamma   90.00
#
_symmetry.space_group_name_H-M   'P 1'
#
loop_
_entity.id
_entity.type
_entity.pdbx_description
1 polymer ?
#
loop_
_entity_poly.entity_id
_entity_poly.type
_entity_poly.pdbx_seq_one_letter_code
_entity_poly.pdbx_strand_id
1 'polypeptide(L)'
;MLVKDIMQDIGETKKKDTRFTNRLIPFHDVCSVSSGDIDNAIKSAGKEYLKDGSQAAGQKFMGVVKIRNNNTVNKESIINSIGDIFTKNHTVDLNDPDFTIIVEVFRNVCIVSVLTDYIKLRKFNIFGLFSGGFAEPKKSIHKDP
;
A
#
# COMPACT_ATOMS: atom_id res chain seq x y z
N MET A 1 3.56 -5.19 13.03
CA MET A 1 2.19 -4.66 12.85
C MET A 1 1.30 -5.88 12.82
N LEU A 2 0.32 -6.01 13.73
CA LEU A 2 -0.44 -7.25 13.93
C LEU A 2 -0.92 -7.92 12.63
N VAL A 3 -1.48 -7.14 11.70
CA VAL A 3 -1.96 -7.70 10.42
C VAL A 3 -0.83 -8.28 9.57
N LYS A 4 0.37 -7.66 9.57
CA LYS A 4 1.54 -8.21 8.87
C LYS A 4 1.94 -9.55 9.49
N ASP A 5 1.93 -9.64 10.82
CA ASP A 5 2.33 -10.83 11.56
C ASP A 5 1.35 -11.99 11.26
N ILE A 6 0.04 -11.72 11.29
CA ILE A 6 -1.01 -12.66 10.84
C ILE A 6 -0.76 -13.13 9.40
N MET A 7 -0.42 -12.21 8.49
CA MET A 7 -0.17 -12.57 7.10
C MET A 7 1.11 -13.41 6.94
N GLN A 8 2.16 -13.13 7.71
CA GLN A 8 3.37 -13.93 7.74
C GLN A 8 3.07 -15.35 8.24
N ASP A 9 2.33 -15.48 9.34
CA ASP A 9 1.91 -16.77 9.89
C ASP A 9 1.12 -17.60 8.88
N ILE A 10 0.17 -16.98 8.15
CA ILE A 10 -0.57 -17.67 7.08
C ILE A 10 0.38 -18.13 5.97
N GLY A 11 1.35 -17.27 5.60
CA GLY A 11 2.35 -17.57 4.58
C GLY A 11 3.27 -18.73 4.97
N GLU A 12 3.65 -18.83 6.23
CA GLU A 12 4.54 -19.87 6.75
C GLU A 12 3.80 -21.18 7.04
N THR A 13 2.70 -21.11 7.80
CA THR A 13 1.96 -22.30 8.27
C THR A 13 1.03 -22.89 7.21
N LYS A 14 0.69 -22.12 6.17
CA LYS A 14 -0.36 -22.47 5.18
C LYS A 14 -1.70 -22.78 5.83
N LYS A 15 -2.04 -22.14 6.95
CA LYS A 15 -3.34 -22.26 7.61
C LYS A 15 -4.03 -20.90 7.61
N LYS A 16 -5.36 -20.90 7.52
CA LYS A 16 -6.18 -19.69 7.67
C LYS A 16 -7.36 -19.98 8.58
N ASP A 17 -7.60 -19.09 9.54
CA ASP A 17 -8.75 -19.21 10.45
C ASP A 17 -10.02 -18.57 9.88
N THR A 18 -9.89 -17.82 8.78
CA THR A 18 -11.02 -17.20 8.08
C THR A 18 -11.61 -18.13 7.03
N ARG A 19 -12.94 -18.24 6.95
CA ARG A 19 -13.63 -19.01 5.90
C ARG A 19 -13.57 -18.31 4.54
N PHE A 20 -14.14 -17.09 4.45
CA PHE A 20 -14.40 -16.40 3.17
C PHE A 20 -13.64 -15.08 2.99
N THR A 21 -12.74 -14.72 3.91
CA THR A 21 -12.00 -13.45 3.82
C THR A 21 -10.95 -13.52 2.71
N ASN A 22 -11.03 -12.60 1.75
CA ASN A 22 -10.12 -12.58 0.60
C ASN A 22 -8.88 -11.70 0.84
N ARG A 23 -9.05 -10.51 1.45
CA ARG A 23 -7.95 -9.60 1.77
C ARG A 23 -8.11 -9.02 3.17
N LEU A 24 -6.98 -8.76 3.82
CA LEU A 24 -6.91 -8.08 5.12
C LEU A 24 -5.93 -6.91 5.00
N ILE A 25 -6.46 -5.69 4.91
CA ILE A 25 -5.65 -4.47 4.74
C ILE A 25 -5.75 -3.64 6.03
N PRO A 26 -4.64 -3.40 6.74
CA PRO A 26 -4.64 -2.54 7.90
C PRO A 26 -4.58 -1.07 7.47
N PHE A 27 -5.34 -0.22 8.16
CA PHE A 27 -5.34 1.23 7.91
C PHE A 27 -4.49 1.97 8.95
N HIS A 28 -3.90 3.08 8.51
CA HIS A 28 -3.07 3.96 9.34
C HIS A 28 -3.79 5.27 9.64
N ASP A 29 -4.57 5.76 8.67
CA ASP A 29 -5.35 6.99 8.83
C ASP A 29 -6.68 6.91 8.05
N VAL A 30 -7.67 7.68 8.49
CA VAL A 30 -9.01 7.75 7.90
C VAL A 30 -9.45 9.21 7.86
N CYS A 31 -9.92 9.67 6.71
CA CYS A 31 -10.32 11.06 6.51
C CYS A 31 -11.53 11.21 5.59
N SER A 32 -12.02 12.44 5.47
CA SER A 32 -13.03 12.82 4.47
C SER A 32 -12.42 12.85 3.06
N VAL A 33 -13.26 12.80 2.03
CA VAL A 33 -12.85 12.77 0.61
C VAL A 33 -12.47 14.14 0.03
N SER A 34 -12.18 15.12 0.87
CA SER A 34 -11.65 16.40 0.40
C SER A 34 -10.18 16.25 0.00
N SER A 35 -9.72 16.97 -1.02
CA SER A 35 -8.34 16.85 -1.51
C SER A 35 -7.31 17.17 -0.41
N GLY A 36 -7.54 18.23 0.36
CA GLY A 36 -6.65 18.61 1.47
C GLY A 36 -6.60 17.56 2.59
N ASP A 37 -7.73 16.94 2.92
CA ASP A 37 -7.77 15.90 3.96
C ASP A 37 -7.03 14.64 3.52
N ILE A 38 -7.18 14.25 2.25
CA ILE A 38 -6.47 13.10 1.67
C ILE A 38 -4.95 13.31 1.74
N ASP A 39 -4.46 14.48 1.33
CA ASP A 39 -3.03 14.79 1.36
C ASP A 39 -2.47 14.78 2.79
N ASN A 40 -3.24 15.31 3.74
CA ASN A 40 -2.87 15.31 5.16
C ASN A 40 -2.83 13.88 5.73
N ALA A 41 -3.81 13.05 5.41
CA ALA A 41 -3.85 11.65 5.82
C ALA A 41 -2.70 10.84 5.20
N ILE A 42 -2.34 11.10 3.94
CA ILE A 42 -1.18 10.49 3.29
C ILE A 42 0.13 10.86 4.01
N LYS A 43 0.34 12.15 4.32
CA LYS A 43 1.53 12.62 5.05
C LYS A 43 1.59 12.07 6.47
N SER A 44 0.44 12.02 7.15
CA SER A 44 0.29 11.48 8.50
C SER A 44 0.65 9.99 8.54
N ALA A 45 0.03 9.18 7.68
CA ALA A 45 0.29 7.75 7.59
C ALA A 45 1.74 7.43 7.17
N GLY A 46 2.32 8.24 6.28
CA GLY A 46 3.68 8.06 5.75
C GLY A 46 4.77 8.81 6.51
N LYS A 47 4.49 9.39 7.68
CA LYS A 47 5.41 10.29 8.40
C LYS A 47 6.79 9.69 8.65
N GLU A 48 6.89 8.38 8.82
CA GLU A 48 8.17 7.69 9.04
C GLU A 48 9.06 7.68 7.79
N TYR A 49 8.45 7.59 6.60
CA TYR A 49 9.13 7.59 5.31
C TYR A 49 9.52 9.01 4.87
N LEU A 50 8.79 10.04 5.34
CA LEU A 50 9.05 11.44 4.98
C LEU A 50 10.19 12.12 5.75
N LYS A 51 10.76 11.49 6.79
CA LYS A 51 11.83 12.11 7.59
C LYS A 51 13.17 12.09 6.86
N ASP A 52 13.72 13.28 6.60
CA ASP A 52 15.06 13.46 6.04
C ASP A 52 16.12 12.82 6.98
N GLY A 53 17.03 12.02 6.42
CA GLY A 53 18.08 11.33 7.19
C GLY A 53 17.63 10.08 7.96
N SER A 54 16.39 9.62 7.77
CA SER A 54 15.95 8.32 8.28
C SER A 54 16.59 7.16 7.49
N GLN A 55 16.63 5.97 8.09
CA GLN A 55 17.02 4.74 7.36
C GLN A 55 16.08 4.38 6.20
N ALA A 56 14.98 5.12 6.02
CA ALA A 56 14.04 4.95 4.92
C ALA A 56 14.43 5.75 3.65
N ALA A 57 15.45 6.62 3.70
CA ALA A 57 15.87 7.40 2.54
C ALA A 57 16.29 6.49 1.38
N GLY A 58 15.86 6.83 0.16
CA GLY A 58 16.20 6.08 -1.06
C GLY A 58 15.44 4.76 -1.25
N GLN A 59 14.45 4.45 -0.41
CA GLN A 59 13.60 3.28 -0.59
C GLN A 59 12.73 3.37 -1.86
N LYS A 60 12.33 2.20 -2.35
CA LYS A 60 11.42 2.03 -3.48
C LYS A 60 9.98 2.02 -3.02
N PHE A 61 9.08 2.72 -3.70
CA PHE A 61 7.67 2.75 -3.34
C PHE A 61 6.72 2.58 -4.51
N MET A 62 5.47 2.22 -4.20
CA MET A 62 4.36 2.28 -5.15
C MET A 62 3.11 2.90 -4.52
N GLY A 63 2.34 3.62 -5.33
CA GLY A 63 1.00 4.10 -4.97
C GLY A 63 -0.09 3.18 -5.52
N VAL A 64 -1.06 2.80 -4.68
CA VAL A 64 -2.24 2.02 -5.06
C VAL A 64 -3.49 2.79 -4.69
N VAL A 65 -4.21 3.29 -5.69
CA VAL A 65 -5.47 4.01 -5.46
C VAL A 65 -6.66 3.15 -5.88
N LYS A 66 -7.64 3.02 -4.99
CA LYS A 66 -8.91 2.33 -5.23
C LYS A 66 -10.06 3.27 -4.92
N ILE A 67 -10.96 3.49 -5.87
CA ILE A 67 -12.16 4.30 -5.68
C ILE A 67 -13.37 3.41 -5.87
N ARG A 68 -14.28 3.43 -4.90
CA ARG A 68 -15.52 2.64 -4.90
C ARG A 68 -16.71 3.52 -4.54
N ASN A 69 -17.76 3.43 -5.34
CA ASN A 69 -19.02 4.16 -5.10
C ASN A 69 -18.80 5.66 -4.86
N ASN A 70 -17.83 6.24 -5.55
CA ASN A 70 -17.52 7.66 -5.56
C ASN A 70 -17.11 8.03 -6.99
N ASN A 71 -17.72 9.08 -7.53
CA ASN A 71 -17.47 9.61 -8.87
C ASN A 71 -16.93 11.05 -8.85
N THR A 72 -16.71 11.62 -7.67
CA THR A 72 -16.24 12.99 -7.48
C THR A 72 -14.72 13.07 -7.37
N VAL A 73 -14.10 12.03 -6.79
CA VAL A 73 -12.66 11.97 -6.59
C VAL A 73 -11.97 11.42 -7.84
N ASN A 74 -10.96 12.14 -8.33
CA ASN A 74 -10.13 11.70 -9.44
C ASN A 74 -8.97 10.82 -8.94
N LYS A 75 -8.85 9.62 -9.49
CA LYS A 75 -7.77 8.66 -9.16
C LYS A 75 -6.38 9.19 -9.49
N GLU A 76 -6.19 9.83 -10.64
CA GLU A 76 -4.91 10.39 -11.10
C GLU A 76 -4.46 11.53 -10.18
N SER A 77 -5.40 12.34 -9.69
CA SER A 77 -5.10 13.40 -8.71
C SER A 77 -4.45 12.83 -7.44
N ILE A 78 -4.94 11.70 -6.94
CA ILE A 78 -4.37 11.04 -5.76
C ILE A 78 -3.00 10.42 -6.09
N ILE A 79 -2.86 9.78 -7.26
CA ILE A 79 -1.57 9.20 -7.69
C ILE A 79 -0.50 10.29 -7.79
N ASN A 80 -0.83 11.44 -8.37
CA ASN A 80 0.07 12.57 -8.48
C ASN A 80 0.44 13.12 -7.10
N SER A 81 -0.54 13.30 -6.20
CA SER A 81 -0.28 13.73 -4.82
C SER A 81 0.68 12.77 -4.08
N ILE A 82 0.46 11.46 -4.20
CA ILE A 82 1.40 10.46 -3.67
C ILE A 82 2.80 10.64 -4.27
N GLY A 83 2.89 10.85 -5.59
CA GLY A 83 4.16 11.13 -6.28
C GLY A 83 4.86 12.35 -5.71
N ASP A 84 4.16 13.48 -5.60
CA ASP A 84 4.71 14.75 -5.12
C ASP A 84 5.18 14.66 -3.66
N ILE A 85 4.47 13.91 -2.82
CA ILE A 85 4.81 13.76 -1.40
C ILE A 85 6.06 12.89 -1.19
N PHE A 86 6.22 11.78 -1.92
CA PHE A 86 7.26 10.78 -1.63
C PHE A 86 8.45 10.78 -2.59
N THR A 87 8.31 11.24 -3.84
CA THR A 87 9.39 11.17 -4.86
C THR A 87 10.60 12.03 -4.50
N LYS A 88 10.45 13.00 -3.58
CA LYS A 88 11.59 13.78 -3.07
C LYS A 88 12.65 12.90 -2.39
N ASN A 89 12.22 11.85 -1.68
CA ASN A 89 13.08 11.03 -0.82
C ASN A 89 13.19 9.57 -1.28
N HIS A 90 12.37 9.16 -2.25
CA HIS A 90 12.17 7.75 -2.65
C HIS A 90 11.99 7.62 -4.16
N THR A 91 12.22 6.41 -4.67
CA THR A 91 12.06 6.09 -6.10
C THR A 91 10.83 5.22 -6.33
N VAL A 92 10.12 5.43 -7.44
CA VAL A 92 8.96 4.61 -7.77
C VAL A 92 9.40 3.24 -8.33
N ASP A 93 8.90 2.14 -7.77
CA ASP A 93 9.01 0.78 -8.33
C ASP A 93 7.66 0.06 -8.21
N LEU A 94 7.02 -0.20 -9.35
CA LEU A 94 5.70 -0.83 -9.39
C LEU A 94 5.73 -2.36 -9.26
N ASN A 95 6.92 -2.96 -9.34
CA ASN A 95 7.11 -4.41 -9.35
C ASN A 95 7.67 -4.94 -8.03
N ASP A 96 8.62 -4.21 -7.44
CA ASP A 96 9.33 -4.58 -6.22
C ASP A 96 9.50 -3.38 -5.26
N PRO A 97 8.41 -2.84 -4.69
CA PRO A 97 8.49 -1.74 -3.74
C PRO A 97 8.87 -2.23 -2.33
N ASP A 98 9.69 -1.45 -1.62
CA ASP A 98 9.97 -1.63 -0.19
C ASP A 98 8.73 -1.33 0.66
N PHE A 99 7.98 -0.30 0.26
CA PHE A 99 6.70 0.06 0.87
C PHE A 99 5.65 0.49 -0.15
N THR A 100 4.38 0.26 0.18
CA THR A 100 3.23 0.55 -0.67
C THR A 100 2.26 1.45 0.05
N ILE A 101 1.91 2.58 -0.58
CA ILE A 101 0.89 3.49 -0.09
C ILE A 101 -0.42 3.12 -0.76
N ILE A 102 -1.40 2.70 0.04
CA ILE A 102 -2.75 2.39 -0.44
C ILE A 102 -3.68 3.50 -0.01
N VAL A 103 -4.36 4.10 -0.97
CA VAL A 103 -5.45 5.05 -0.73
C VAL A 103 -6.74 4.43 -1.26
N GLU A 104 -7.70 4.24 -0.37
CA GLU A 104 -8.98 3.64 -0.68
C GLU A 104 -10.11 4.60 -0.35
N VAL A 105 -10.85 5.00 -1.37
CA VAL A 105 -12.05 5.82 -1.23
C VAL A 105 -13.28 4.93 -1.35
N PHE A 106 -14.15 4.97 -0.33
CA PHE A 106 -15.44 4.33 -0.33
C PHE A 106 -16.53 5.33 0.07
N ARG A 107 -17.40 5.67 -0.88
CA ARG A 107 -18.38 6.77 -0.72
C ARG A 107 -17.69 8.07 -0.32
N ASN A 108 -17.91 8.56 0.90
CA ASN A 108 -17.37 9.83 1.40
C ASN A 108 -16.22 9.63 2.41
N VAL A 109 -15.66 8.43 2.50
CA VAL A 109 -14.55 8.10 3.40
C VAL A 109 -13.33 7.73 2.58
N CYS A 110 -12.18 8.27 2.95
CA CYS A 110 -10.86 7.89 2.45
C CYS A 110 -10.07 7.19 3.55
N ILE A 111 -9.42 6.09 3.20
CA ILE A 111 -8.61 5.27 4.10
C ILE A 111 -7.21 5.17 3.51
N VAL A 112 -6.19 5.44 4.33
CA VAL A 112 -4.79 5.39 3.94
C VAL A 112 -4.07 4.29 4.68
N SER A 113 -3.24 3.54 3.97
CA SER A 113 -2.41 2.46 4.53
C SER A 113 -1.00 2.52 3.97
N VAL A 114 0.01 2.29 4.79
CA VAL A 114 1.41 2.14 4.35
C VAL A 114 1.89 0.74 4.69
N LEU A 115 2.22 -0.07 3.69
CA LEU A 115 2.47 -1.50 3.86
C LEU A 115 3.82 -1.92 3.27
N THR A 116 4.64 -2.59 4.08
CA THR A 116 5.83 -3.33 3.61
C THR A 116 5.46 -4.73 3.15
N ASP A 117 6.33 -5.40 2.39
CA ASP A 117 6.13 -6.79 1.92
C ASP A 117 4.85 -6.97 1.09
N TYR A 118 4.34 -5.89 0.48
CA TYR A 118 3.03 -5.90 -0.17
C TYR A 118 2.96 -6.94 -1.29
N ILE A 119 3.99 -7.02 -2.14
CA ILE A 119 4.04 -8.02 -3.21
C ILE A 119 4.24 -9.43 -2.63
N LYS A 120 5.20 -9.60 -1.73
CA LYS A 120 5.51 -10.87 -1.03
C LYS A 120 4.29 -11.50 -0.37
N LEU A 121 3.47 -10.70 0.33
CA LEU A 121 2.24 -11.12 0.99
C LEU A 121 1.03 -11.17 0.03
N ARG A 122 1.26 -11.30 -1.27
CA ARG A 122 0.24 -11.37 -2.34
C ARG A 122 -0.77 -10.23 -2.29
N LYS A 123 -0.28 -9.02 -2.06
CA LYS A 123 -1.08 -7.80 -1.92
C LYS A 123 -2.07 -7.90 -0.75
N PHE A 124 -1.64 -8.58 0.31
CA PHE A 124 -2.42 -8.95 1.48
C PHE A 124 -3.69 -9.74 1.12
N ASN A 125 -3.57 -10.67 0.17
CA ASN A 125 -4.64 -11.60 -0.18
C ASN A 125 -4.49 -12.90 0.60
N ILE A 126 -5.37 -13.14 1.57
CA ILE A 126 -5.33 -14.32 2.45
C ILE A 126 -5.46 -15.60 1.63
N PHE A 127 -6.43 -15.68 0.72
CA PHE A 127 -6.69 -16.90 -0.04
C PHE A 127 -5.52 -17.28 -0.96
N GLY A 128 -4.97 -16.29 -1.65
CA GLY A 128 -3.81 -16.44 -2.52
C GLY A 128 -2.54 -16.77 -1.73
N LEU A 129 -2.36 -16.18 -0.54
CA LEU A 129 -1.20 -16.45 0.32
C LEU A 129 -1.26 -17.85 0.92
N PHE A 130 -2.43 -18.27 1.38
CA PHE A 130 -2.71 -19.63 1.83
C PHE A 130 -2.46 -20.66 0.71
N SER A 131 -2.99 -20.43 -0.49
CA SER A 131 -2.92 -21.42 -1.59
C SER A 131 -1.56 -21.44 -2.30
N GLY A 132 -0.95 -20.27 -2.51
CA GLY A 132 0.25 -20.12 -3.34
C GLY A 132 1.51 -19.67 -2.60
N GLY A 133 1.43 -19.46 -1.28
CA GLY A 133 2.56 -18.98 -0.47
C GLY A 133 3.07 -17.59 -0.79
N PHE A 134 4.26 -17.25 -0.27
CA PHE A 134 4.88 -15.97 -0.55
C PHE A 134 5.08 -15.80 -2.06
N ALA A 135 4.78 -14.61 -2.57
CA ALA A 135 4.97 -14.29 -3.96
C ALA A 135 6.36 -13.67 -4.19
N GLU A 136 6.93 -13.98 -5.35
CA GLU A 136 8.13 -13.31 -5.82
C GLU A 136 7.76 -12.07 -6.64
N PRO A 137 8.54 -10.97 -6.52
CA PRO A 137 8.39 -9.82 -7.39
C PRO A 137 8.53 -10.20 -8.87
N LYS A 138 7.75 -9.56 -9.73
CA LYS A 138 7.91 -9.76 -11.18
C LYS A 138 9.18 -9.04 -11.62
N LYS A 139 10.00 -9.67 -12.46
CA LYS A 139 11.15 -9.00 -13.08
C LYS A 139 10.64 -7.86 -13.97
N SER A 140 11.23 -6.66 -13.84
CA SER A 140 10.94 -5.56 -14.77
C SER A 140 11.29 -5.99 -16.20
N ILE A 141 10.34 -5.87 -17.12
CA ILE A 141 10.51 -6.18 -18.54
C ILE A 141 11.28 -5.04 -19.24
N HIS A 142 11.25 -3.84 -18.66
CA HIS A 142 12.10 -2.73 -19.05
C HIS A 142 13.37 -2.77 -18.19
N LYS A 143 14.44 -3.36 -18.72
CA LYS A 143 15.78 -2.87 -18.40
C LYS A 143 15.85 -1.50 -19.06
N ASP A 144 15.90 -0.43 -18.28
CA ASP A 144 16.28 0.86 -18.84
C ASP A 144 17.65 0.71 -19.54
N PRO A 145 17.82 1.33 -20.71
CA PRO A 145 19.00 1.20 -21.56
C PRO A 145 20.30 1.71 -20.92
#